data_AF-A0AAD7RQS4-F1
#
_entry.id   AF-A0AAD7RQS4-F1
#
_cell.length_a   1.000
_cell.length_b   1.000
_cell.length_c   1.000
_cell.angle_alpha   90.00
_cell.angle_beta   90.00
_cell.angle_gamma   90.00
#
_symmetry.space_group_name_H-M   'P 1'
#
loop_
_entity.id
_entity.type
_entity.pdbx_description
1 polymer ?
#
loop_
_entity_poly.entity_id
_entity_poly.type
_entity_poly.pdbx_seq_one_letter_code
_entity_poly.pdbx_strand_id
1 'polypeptide(L)'
;MANYLGRFVPNLVARTANLQKLLQAKIEFVWTKDHEREWEHAKRILAKEPVLTFFHLSRQTKVILETDHKPLIAISRKSLNDTSVRIQRMMMRRLQTYDVVLVRKAAESFTDPCLALLAYRAAPLEAGKSPAETLMGRKLRTRLPNLDIVDNTRDVCGRTQLLKTNQKLLS
;
A
#
# COMPACT_ATOMS: atom_id res chain seq x y z
N MET A 1 15.88 -5.14 0.43
CA MET A 1 15.88 -4.69 -0.99
C MET A 1 15.67 -5.83 -1.97
N ALA A 2 16.38 -6.97 -1.85
CA ALA A 2 16.23 -8.11 -2.77
C ALA A 2 14.80 -8.68 -2.88
N ASN A 3 14.00 -8.66 -1.80
CA ASN A 3 12.62 -9.16 -1.81
C ASN A 3 11.72 -8.49 -2.86
N TYR A 4 11.92 -7.19 -3.13
CA TYR A 4 11.14 -6.48 -4.14
C TYR A 4 11.41 -6.98 -5.56
N LEU A 5 12.63 -7.48 -5.79
CA LEU A 5 13.06 -8.00 -7.09
C LEU A 5 12.73 -9.49 -7.27
N GLY A 6 12.15 -10.14 -6.26
CA GLY A 6 11.73 -11.54 -6.33
C GLY A 6 10.71 -11.81 -7.44
N ARG A 7 9.90 -10.82 -7.84
CA ARG A 7 8.96 -10.95 -8.97
C ARG A 7 9.64 -11.11 -10.33
N PHE A 8 10.90 -10.69 -10.46
CA PHE A 8 11.64 -10.70 -11.72
C PHE A 8 12.70 -11.80 -11.79
N VAL A 9 12.98 -12.46 -10.66
CA VAL A 9 13.98 -13.52 -10.57
C VAL A 9 13.31 -14.82 -10.15
N PRO A 10 13.21 -15.84 -11.04
CA PRO A 10 12.65 -17.12 -10.67
C PRO A 10 13.49 -17.77 -9.56
N ASN A 11 12.80 -18.21 -8.50
CA ASN A 11 13.38 -18.96 -7.38
C ASN A 11 14.48 -18.20 -6.59
N LEU A 12 14.37 -16.87 -6.44
CA LEU A 12 15.31 -16.09 -5.64
C LEU A 12 15.37 -16.53 -4.16
N VAL A 13 14.22 -16.88 -3.58
CA VAL A 13 14.10 -17.35 -2.18
C VAL A 13 14.90 -18.64 -1.97
N ALA A 14 14.74 -19.62 -2.85
CA ALA A 14 15.48 -20.88 -2.78
C ALA A 14 17.00 -20.68 -2.92
N ARG A 15 17.42 -19.74 -3.78
CA ARG A 15 18.85 -19.43 -4.05
C ARG A 15 19.54 -18.65 -2.94
N THR A 16 18.78 -18.05 -2.02
CA THR A 16 19.29 -17.25 -0.89
C THR A 16 19.02 -17.92 0.44
N ALA A 17 18.67 -19.22 0.43
CA ALA A 17 18.25 -19.95 1.62
C ALA A 17 19.32 -19.96 2.71
N ASN A 18 20.61 -20.07 2.37
CA ASN A 18 21.66 -20.07 3.39
C ASN A 18 21.89 -18.65 3.94
N LEU A 19 21.72 -17.60 3.14
CA LEU A 19 21.70 -16.22 3.64
C LEU A 19 20.49 -15.95 4.56
N GLN A 20 19.33 -16.54 4.27
CA GLN A 20 18.14 -16.39 5.13
C GLN A 20 18.29 -17.09 6.48
N LYS A 21 19.05 -18.19 6.56
CA LYS A 21 19.36 -18.86 7.83
C LYS A 21 20.14 -17.94 8.79
N LEU A 22 21.01 -17.08 8.26
CA LEU A 22 21.78 -16.12 9.07
C LEU A 22 20.91 -15.05 9.77
N LEU A 23 19.67 -14.86 9.33
CA LEU A 23 18.74 -13.90 9.93
C LEU A 23 17.90 -14.50 11.07
N GLN A 24 18.08 -15.79 11.38
CA GLN A 24 17.31 -16.46 12.43
C GLN A 24 17.88 -16.14 13.82
N ALA A 25 17.00 -15.86 14.79
CA ALA A 25 17.38 -15.41 16.14
C ALA A 25 18.23 -16.40 16.96
N LYS A 26 18.39 -17.64 16.50
CA LYS A 26 19.14 -18.71 17.20
C LYS A 26 20.50 -19.03 16.56
N ILE A 27 20.91 -18.30 15.52
CA ILE A 27 22.12 -18.58 14.76
C ILE A 27 23.07 -17.39 14.90
N GLU A 28 24.30 -17.65 15.32
CA GLU A 28 25.36 -16.64 15.33
C GLU A 28 25.71 -16.23 13.90
N PHE A 29 25.85 -14.92 13.68
CA PHE A 29 26.14 -14.39 12.36
C PHE A 29 27.60 -14.64 11.99
N VAL A 30 27.86 -15.79 11.36
CA VAL A 30 29.19 -16.16 10.84
C VAL A 30 29.15 -16.20 9.32
N TRP A 31 29.92 -15.31 8.69
CA TRP A 31 29.99 -15.25 7.23
C TRP A 31 30.99 -16.27 6.68
N THR A 32 30.48 -17.39 6.19
CA THR A 32 31.26 -18.45 5.54
C THR A 32 31.45 -18.19 4.04
N LYS A 33 32.38 -18.92 3.43
CA LYS A 33 32.62 -18.87 1.97
C LYS A 33 31.39 -19.31 1.16
N ASP A 34 30.51 -20.12 1.74
CA ASP A 34 29.28 -20.55 1.08
C ASP A 34 28.28 -19.40 0.94
N HIS A 35 28.17 -18.57 1.97
CA HIS A 35 27.36 -17.35 1.94
C HIS A 35 27.88 -16.35 0.90
N GLU A 36 29.21 -16.15 0.81
CA GLU A 36 29.77 -15.25 -0.20
C GLU A 36 29.49 -15.74 -1.63
N ARG A 37 29.63 -17.05 -1.87
CA ARG A 37 29.31 -17.64 -3.18
C ARG A 37 27.86 -17.44 -3.58
N GLU A 38 26.93 -17.65 -2.64
CA GLU A 38 25.50 -17.37 -2.89
C GLU A 38 25.21 -15.90 -3.12
N TRP A 39 25.86 -15.02 -2.34
CA TRP A 39 25.70 -13.58 -2.47
C TRP A 39 26.22 -13.06 -3.81
N GLU A 40 27.39 -13.51 -4.26
CA GLU A 40 27.90 -13.19 -5.59
C GLU A 40 27.02 -13.72 -6.71
N HIS A 41 26.51 -14.94 -6.55
CA HIS A 41 25.59 -15.53 -7.52
C HIS A 41 24.30 -14.71 -7.61
N ALA A 42 23.73 -14.30 -6.47
CA ALA A 42 22.58 -13.41 -6.42
C ALA A 42 22.87 -12.05 -7.07
N LYS A 43 24.03 -11.43 -6.77
CA LYS A 43 24.48 -10.18 -7.41
C LYS A 43 24.57 -10.33 -8.94
N ARG A 44 25.16 -11.42 -9.44
CA ARG A 44 25.24 -11.72 -10.88
C ARG A 44 23.88 -11.90 -11.52
N ILE A 45 22.95 -12.59 -10.85
CA ILE A 45 21.59 -12.79 -11.38
C ILE A 45 20.82 -11.47 -11.43
N LEU A 46 20.93 -10.64 -10.39
CA LEU A 46 20.28 -9.33 -10.32
C LEU A 46 20.88 -8.33 -11.32
N ALA A 47 22.18 -8.47 -11.61
CA ALA A 47 22.88 -7.67 -12.61
C ALA A 47 22.71 -8.19 -14.04
N LYS A 48 22.20 -9.41 -14.24
CA LYS A 48 21.95 -9.99 -15.57
C LYS A 48 20.59 -9.53 -16.10
N GLU A 49 20.56 -9.20 -17.38
CA GLU A 49 19.35 -8.84 -18.13
C GLU A 49 18.34 -10.00 -18.05
N PRO A 50 17.15 -9.82 -17.42
CA PRO A 50 16.13 -8.82 -17.79
C PRO A 50 15.61 -7.92 -16.65
N VAL A 51 16.26 -7.88 -15.47
CA VAL A 51 15.69 -7.22 -14.28
C VAL A 51 15.77 -5.68 -14.32
N LEU A 52 16.77 -5.11 -15.00
CA LEU A 52 17.03 -3.66 -15.07
C LEU A 52 17.37 -3.24 -16.52
N THR A 53 16.45 -3.45 -17.46
CA THR A 53 16.59 -2.90 -18.83
C THR A 53 16.12 -1.45 -18.89
N PHE A 54 16.81 -0.63 -19.68
CA PHE A 54 16.29 0.69 -20.04
C PHE A 54 14.93 0.58 -20.71
N PHE A 55 14.03 1.51 -20.39
CA PHE A 55 12.71 1.56 -21.00
C PHE A 55 12.85 1.98 -22.47
N HIS A 56 12.34 1.15 -23.38
CA HIS A 56 12.32 1.42 -24.81
C HIS A 56 10.87 1.64 -25.28
N LEU A 57 10.61 2.80 -25.89
CA LEU A 57 9.27 3.20 -26.36
C LEU A 57 8.74 2.33 -27.51
N SER A 58 9.64 1.63 -28.21
CA SER A 58 9.29 0.72 -29.33
C SER A 58 8.85 -0.68 -28.89
N ARG A 59 9.06 -1.05 -27.62
CA ARG A 59 8.66 -2.37 -27.10
C ARG A 59 7.25 -2.27 -26.51
N GLN A 60 6.38 -3.23 -26.86
CA GLN A 60 5.06 -3.33 -26.24
C GLN A 60 5.24 -3.58 -24.74
N THR A 61 4.88 -2.59 -23.91
CA THR A 61 5.02 -2.67 -22.46
C THR A 61 3.65 -2.90 -21.83
N LYS A 62 3.57 -3.99 -21.07
CA LYS A 62 2.40 -4.33 -20.27
C LYS A 62 2.51 -3.66 -18.91
N VAL A 63 1.56 -2.79 -18.59
CA VAL A 63 1.53 -2.04 -17.33
C VAL A 63 0.42 -2.61 -16.47
N ILE A 64 0.79 -3.21 -15.33
CA ILE A 64 -0.16 -3.68 -14.34
C ILE A 64 -0.35 -2.58 -13.31
N LEU A 65 -1.57 -2.05 -13.19
CA LEU A 65 -1.91 -1.05 -12.19
C LEU A 65 -2.85 -1.67 -11.16
N GLU A 66 -2.43 -1.66 -9.90
CA GLU A 66 -3.27 -2.01 -8.78
C GLU A 66 -4.09 -0.78 -8.37
N THR A 67 -5.42 -0.84 -8.55
CA THR A 67 -6.31 0.27 -8.21
C THR A 67 -7.47 -0.20 -7.35
N ASP A 68 -7.80 0.59 -6.32
CA ASP A 68 -8.97 0.36 -5.46
C ASP A 68 -10.28 0.82 -6.12
N HIS A 69 -10.17 1.58 -7.22
CA HIS A 69 -11.26 2.33 -7.79
C HIS A 69 -12.07 1.50 -8.80
N LYS A 70 -13.18 0.93 -8.33
CA LYS A 70 -14.10 0.08 -9.11
C LYS A 70 -14.53 0.63 -10.47
N PRO A 71 -14.89 1.93 -10.64
CA PRO A 71 -15.36 2.39 -11.95
C PRO A 71 -14.20 2.59 -12.94
N LEU A 72 -12.94 2.73 -12.51
CA LEU A 72 -11.80 2.75 -13.44
C LEU A 72 -11.59 1.36 -14.07
N ILE A 73 -11.72 0.29 -13.28
CA ILE A 73 -11.72 -1.09 -13.78
C ILE A 73 -12.87 -1.30 -14.78
N ALA A 74 -14.07 -0.81 -14.45
CA ALA A 74 -15.23 -0.93 -15.34
C ALA A 74 -15.05 -0.16 -16.65
N ILE A 75 -14.54 1.08 -16.60
CA ILE A 75 -14.27 1.90 -17.78
C ILE A 75 -13.20 1.24 -18.67
N SER A 76 -12.14 0.71 -18.08
CA SER A 76 -11.05 0.04 -18.81
C SER A 76 -11.52 -1.22 -19.56
N ARG A 77 -12.60 -1.87 -19.12
CA ARG A 77 -13.14 -3.09 -19.74
C ARG A 77 -14.17 -2.82 -20.84
N LYS A 78 -14.67 -1.58 -20.97
CA LYS A 78 -15.66 -1.24 -21.99
C LYS A 78 -15.02 -1.23 -23.37
N SER A 79 -15.78 -1.65 -24.38
CA SER A 79 -15.37 -1.51 -25.78
C SER A 79 -15.26 -0.02 -26.12
N LEU A 80 -14.38 0.32 -27.08
CA LEU A 80 -14.19 1.73 -27.47
C LEU A 80 -15.53 2.36 -27.91
N ASN A 81 -16.35 1.63 -28.66
CA ASN A 81 -17.59 2.12 -29.24
C ASN A 81 -18.70 2.40 -28.21
N ASP A 82 -18.69 1.72 -27.06
CA ASP A 82 -19.71 1.84 -26.02
C ASP A 82 -19.41 2.92 -24.95
N THR A 83 -18.30 3.64 -25.10
CA THR A 83 -17.87 4.68 -24.15
C THR A 83 -18.20 6.08 -24.65
N SER A 84 -18.33 7.04 -23.72
CA SER A 84 -18.52 8.44 -24.09
C SER A 84 -17.31 8.96 -24.89
N VAL A 85 -17.54 9.91 -25.80
CA VAL A 85 -16.50 10.48 -26.67
C VAL A 85 -15.28 11.01 -25.88
N ARG A 86 -15.49 11.48 -24.65
CA ARG A 86 -14.42 11.92 -23.75
C ARG A 86 -13.54 10.75 -23.30
N ILE A 87 -14.16 9.63 -22.93
CA ILE A 87 -13.47 8.40 -22.52
C ILE A 87 -12.80 7.74 -23.73
N GLN A 88 -13.46 7.71 -24.89
CA GLN A 88 -12.84 7.28 -26.15
C GLN A 88 -11.58 8.07 -26.44
N ARG A 89 -11.65 9.41 -26.41
CA ARG A 89 -10.47 10.27 -26.61
C ARG A 89 -9.39 10.01 -25.56
N MET A 90 -9.76 9.81 -24.30
CA MET A 90 -8.82 9.46 -23.24
C MET A 90 -8.12 8.13 -23.53
N MET A 91 -8.87 7.08 -23.89
CA MET A 91 -8.34 5.75 -24.23
C MET A 91 -7.41 5.81 -25.45
N MET A 92 -7.85 6.48 -26.53
CA MET A 92 -7.08 6.60 -27.76
C MET A 92 -5.79 7.42 -27.57
N ARG A 93 -5.84 8.54 -26.82
CA ARG A 93 -4.69 9.44 -26.70
C ARG A 93 -3.72 9.08 -25.58
N ARG A 94 -4.18 8.42 -24.51
CA ARG A 94 -3.38 8.19 -23.29
C ARG A 94 -3.06 6.73 -23.02
N LEU A 95 -3.88 5.78 -23.50
CA LEU A 95 -3.75 4.37 -23.14
C LEU A 95 -3.25 3.48 -24.29
N GLN A 96 -3.30 3.91 -25.55
CA GLN A 96 -2.87 3.09 -26.70
C GLN A 96 -1.39 2.68 -26.69
N THR A 97 -0.52 3.48 -26.06
CA THR A 97 0.92 3.21 -26.02
C THR A 97 1.28 2.08 -25.06
N TYR A 98 0.33 1.62 -24.23
CA TYR A 98 0.58 0.65 -23.16
C TYR A 98 -0.55 -0.39 -23.12
N ASP A 99 -0.19 -1.67 -22.96
CA ASP A 99 -1.19 -2.68 -22.62
C ASP A 99 -1.47 -2.60 -21.10
N VAL A 100 -2.47 -1.82 -20.72
CA VAL A 100 -2.78 -1.53 -19.32
C VAL A 100 -3.77 -2.56 -18.77
N VAL A 101 -3.31 -3.35 -17.80
CA VAL A 101 -4.14 -4.30 -17.05
C VAL A 101 -4.40 -3.75 -15.66
N LEU A 102 -5.65 -3.41 -15.37
CA LEU A 102 -6.08 -2.97 -14.04
C LEU A 102 -6.43 -4.17 -13.16
N VAL A 103 -5.73 -4.32 -12.04
CA VAL A 103 -5.98 -5.35 -11.01
C VAL A 103 -6.60 -4.68 -9.78
N ARG A 104 -7.59 -5.34 -9.17
CA ARG A 104 -8.24 -4.86 -7.94
C ARG A 104 -7.42 -5.29 -6.74
N LYS A 105 -6.97 -4.33 -5.93
CA LYS A 105 -6.24 -4.60 -4.68
C LYS A 105 -7.14 -5.18 -3.57
N ALA A 106 -8.45 -4.96 -3.66
CA ALA A 106 -9.44 -5.36 -2.68
C ALA A 106 -9.85 -6.85 -2.70
N ALA A 107 -8.93 -7.78 -2.98
CA ALA A 107 -9.11 -9.16 -2.53
C ALA A 107 -8.75 -9.31 -1.03
N GLU A 108 -8.07 -8.33 -0.43
CA GLU A 108 -7.60 -8.39 0.96
C GLU A 108 -8.45 -7.59 1.98
N SER A 109 -9.26 -6.63 1.54
CA SER A 109 -10.12 -5.80 2.41
C SER A 109 -11.58 -5.88 1.99
N PHE A 110 -12.27 -6.93 2.44
CA PHE A 110 -13.72 -7.14 2.28
C PHE A 110 -14.54 -6.18 3.17
N THR A 111 -14.39 -4.87 2.99
CA THR A 111 -15.26 -3.89 3.64
C THR A 111 -15.72 -2.83 2.65
N ASP A 112 -17.03 -2.78 2.42
CA ASP A 112 -17.65 -1.82 1.52
C ASP A 112 -17.21 -0.39 1.90
N PRO A 113 -16.71 0.43 0.95
CA PRO A 113 -16.23 1.78 1.26
C PRO A 113 -17.28 2.63 1.98
N CYS A 114 -18.56 2.44 1.66
CA CYS A 114 -19.67 3.08 2.35
C CYS A 114 -19.83 2.59 3.79
N LEU A 115 -19.61 1.29 4.05
CA LEU A 115 -19.65 0.71 5.39
C LEU A 115 -18.46 1.17 6.24
N ALA A 116 -17.26 1.27 5.65
CA ALA A 116 -16.08 1.81 6.32
C ALA A 116 -16.26 3.29 6.67
N LEU A 117 -16.80 4.11 5.76
CA LEU A 117 -17.13 5.51 6.03
C LEU A 117 -18.24 5.65 7.08
N LEU A 118 -19.23 4.76 7.07
CA LEU A 118 -20.32 4.71 8.04
C LEU A 118 -19.81 4.34 9.45
N ALA A 119 -18.89 3.37 9.54
CA ALA A 119 -18.21 2.99 10.77
C ALA A 119 -17.31 4.12 11.30
N TYR A 120 -16.51 4.74 10.43
CA TYR A 120 -15.68 5.90 10.78
C TYR A 120 -16.51 7.08 11.29
N ARG A 121 -17.72 7.28 10.74
CA ARG A 121 -18.66 8.32 11.19
C ARG A 121 -19.11 8.14 12.64
N ALA A 122 -19.25 6.88 13.09
CA ALA A 122 -19.82 6.51 14.39
C ALA A 122 -18.77 6.13 15.43
N ALA A 123 -17.54 5.82 15.01
CA ALA A 123 -16.45 5.44 15.92
C ALA A 123 -15.89 6.68 16.67
N PRO A 124 -15.71 6.61 18.00
CA PRO A 124 -15.03 7.66 18.74
C PRO A 124 -13.55 7.72 18.34
N LEU A 125 -13.04 8.93 18.07
CA LEU A 125 -11.62 9.16 17.79
C LEU A 125 -10.86 9.36 19.12
N GLU A 126 -9.53 9.51 19.09
CA GLU A 126 -8.66 9.79 20.26
C GLU A 126 -9.15 10.95 21.16
N ALA A 127 -9.96 11.86 20.62
CA ALA A 127 -10.60 12.95 21.35
C ALA A 127 -11.93 12.56 22.05
N GLY A 128 -12.27 11.27 22.10
CA GLY A 128 -13.49 10.69 22.68
C GLY A 128 -14.79 10.95 21.91
N LYS A 129 -14.76 11.77 20.86
CA LYS A 129 -15.94 12.10 20.03
C LYS A 129 -15.77 11.55 18.63
N SER A 130 -16.86 11.08 18.05
CA SER A 130 -16.87 10.66 16.65
C SER A 130 -16.83 11.86 15.70
N PRO A 131 -16.38 11.66 14.45
CA PRO A 131 -16.37 12.73 13.44
C PRO A 131 -17.75 13.35 13.21
N ALA A 132 -18.82 12.55 13.25
CA ALA A 132 -20.18 13.07 13.07
C ALA A 132 -20.65 13.88 14.27
N GLU A 133 -20.31 13.45 15.50
CA GLU A 133 -20.65 14.17 16.71
C GLU A 133 -19.97 15.53 16.79
N THR A 134 -18.71 15.59 16.37
CA THR A 134 -17.95 16.84 16.32
C THR A 134 -18.61 17.83 15.36
N LEU A 135 -19.08 17.36 14.21
CA LEU A 135 -19.74 18.21 13.21
C LEU A 135 -21.18 18.60 13.59
N MET A 136 -21.93 17.67 14.18
CA MET A 136 -23.37 17.84 14.44
C MET A 136 -23.68 18.32 15.87
N GLY A 137 -22.67 18.39 16.75
CA GLY A 137 -22.79 18.80 18.14
C GLY A 137 -23.63 17.86 19.02
N ARG A 138 -24.01 16.68 18.51
CA ARG A 138 -24.87 15.70 19.18
C ARG A 138 -24.55 14.27 18.75
N LYS A 139 -24.84 13.30 19.62
CA LYS A 139 -24.70 11.85 19.35
C LYS A 139 -25.73 11.38 18.33
N LEU A 140 -25.26 10.80 17.22
CA LEU A 140 -26.14 10.21 16.20
C LEU A 140 -26.59 8.82 16.67
N ARG A 141 -27.90 8.56 16.63
CA ARG A 141 -28.45 7.22 16.87
C ARG A 141 -28.23 6.37 15.62
N THR A 142 -27.42 5.32 15.74
CA THR A 142 -27.19 4.35 14.66
C THR A 142 -27.51 2.94 15.15
N ARG A 143 -27.80 2.02 14.23
CA ARG A 143 -28.02 0.59 14.53
C ARG A 143 -26.72 -0.23 14.55
N LEU A 144 -25.58 0.43 14.37
CA LEU A 144 -24.29 -0.23 14.45
C LEU A 144 -24.00 -0.54 15.92
N PRO A 145 -23.44 -1.71 16.24
CA PRO A 145 -23.00 -2.00 17.59
C PRO A 145 -21.96 -0.95 17.99
N ASN A 146 -22.14 -0.31 19.16
CA ASN A 146 -21.08 0.50 19.74
C ASN A 146 -19.97 -0.49 20.12
N LEU A 147 -18.88 -0.44 19.35
CA LEU A 147 -17.64 -1.06 19.76
C LEU A 147 -17.11 -0.20 20.90
N ASP A 148 -17.49 -0.53 22.13
CA ASP A 148 -16.95 0.09 23.33
C ASP A 148 -15.46 -0.27 23.40
N ILE A 149 -14.63 0.58 22.81
CA ILE A 149 -13.19 0.49 22.99
C ILE A 149 -12.97 0.87 24.45
N VAL A 150 -12.59 -0.12 25.28
CA VAL A 150 -12.19 0.11 26.65
C VAL A 150 -11.00 1.08 26.60
N ASP A 151 -11.23 2.33 26.99
CA ASP A 151 -10.22 3.39 27.06
C ASP A 151 -9.08 2.95 27.96
N ASN A 152 -7.97 2.54 27.35
CA ASN A 152 -6.80 2.12 28.08
C ASN A 152 -5.58 2.89 27.61
N THR A 153 -5.64 4.23 27.64
CA THR A 153 -4.43 5.07 27.69
C THR A 153 -4.66 6.33 28.49
N ARG A 154 -4.03 6.31 29.66
CA ARG A 154 -3.67 7.44 30.51
C ARG A 154 -3.04 8.59 29.68
N ASP A 155 -3.53 9.80 29.93
CA ASP A 155 -2.71 11.00 30.11
C ASP A 155 -1.96 11.61 28.91
N VAL A 156 -2.67 11.95 27.83
CA VAL A 156 -2.11 12.78 26.73
C VAL A 156 -2.39 14.29 26.91
N CYS A 157 -3.22 14.67 27.89
CA CYS A 157 -3.62 16.06 28.14
C CYS A 157 -2.46 16.97 28.59
N GLY A 158 -1.43 16.42 29.26
CA GLY A 158 -0.30 17.22 29.77
C GLY A 158 0.71 17.69 28.72
N ARG A 159 0.88 16.97 27.59
CA ARG A 159 1.96 17.25 26.63
C ARG A 159 1.72 18.47 25.76
N THR A 160 0.46 18.80 25.47
CA THR A 160 0.08 19.98 24.67
C THR A 160 0.18 21.30 25.45
N GLN A 161 0.19 21.25 26.79
CA GLN A 161 0.36 22.44 27.63
C GLN A 161 1.84 22.84 27.78
N LEU A 162 2.74 21.86 27.91
CA LEU A 162 4.19 22.10 28.04
C LEU A 162 4.84 22.70 26.79
N LEU A 163 4.33 22.37 25.59
CA LEU A 163 4.83 22.97 24.34
C LEU A 163 4.40 24.44 24.19
N LYS A 164 3.24 24.81 24.75
CA LYS A 164 2.73 26.18 24.75
C LYS A 164 3.41 27.07 25.79
N THR A 165 3.84 26.51 26.92
CA THR A 165 4.59 27.26 27.95
C THR A 165 6.04 27.50 27.52
N ASN A 166 6.70 26.52 26.88
CA ASN A 166 8.08 26.67 26.40
C ASN A 166 8.21 27.63 25.20
N GLN A 167 7.18 27.75 24.35
CA GLN A 167 7.16 28.75 23.27
C GLN A 167 6.98 30.19 23.77
N LYS A 168 6.43 30.40 24.98
CA LYS A 168 6.26 31.74 25.58
C LYS A 168 7.49 32.25 26.35
N LEU A 169 8.47 31.40 26.65
CA LEU A 169 9.70 31.77 27.37
C LEU A 169 10.87 32.09 26.44
N LEU A 170 10.69 31.93 25.12
CA LEU A 170 11.70 32.19 24.08
C LEU A 170 11.34 33.39 23.18
N SER A 171 10.45 34.26 23.65
CA SER A 171 10.07 35.55 23.06
C SER A 171 10.00 36.60 24.16
#